data_AF-A0A4S8Q035-F1
#
_entry.id   AF-A0A4S8Q035-F1
#
_cell.length_a   1.000
_cell.length_b   1.000
_cell.length_c   1.000
_cell.angle_alpha   90.00
_cell.angle_beta   90.00
_cell.angle_gamma   90.00
#
_symmetry.space_group_name_H-M   'P 1'
#
loop_
_entity.id
_entity.type
_entity.pdbx_description
1 polymer ?
#
loop_
_entity_poly.entity_id
_entity_poly.type
_entity_poly.pdbx_seq_one_letter_code
_entity_poly.pdbx_strand_id
1 'polypeptide(L)'
;MSVQRLTPSQTLGPFYGFALPYEDDSIIVRDGDLHVTGSVYDGAGQLVPDALIEILQPDGRGRFHAEGFHGFGRCSTRPEGHFAFTTVKPGPVAEGEAPHLAVIVHARGLLLHLHTRMYFADETEANATDLVLNAVPEQRRHTLIGEATEDGVRFDIRLQGENETVFFDV
;
A
#
# COMPACT_ATOMS: atom_id res chain seq x y z
N MET A 1 14.59 31.42 -16.59
CA MET A 1 14.17 31.20 -15.19
C MET A 1 14.77 29.88 -14.75
N SER A 2 15.53 29.82 -13.65
CA SER A 2 15.97 28.53 -13.11
C SER A 2 14.83 27.93 -12.32
N VAL A 3 14.28 26.81 -12.79
CA VAL A 3 13.34 26.02 -12.01
C VAL A 3 14.09 25.51 -10.78
N GLN A 4 13.54 25.74 -9.60
CA GLN A 4 14.07 25.19 -8.36
C GLN A 4 14.00 23.67 -8.45
N ARG A 5 15.13 22.99 -8.26
CA ARG A 5 15.18 21.53 -8.30
C ARG A 5 14.51 20.95 -7.04
N LEU A 6 13.83 19.82 -7.21
CA LEU A 6 13.32 19.04 -6.07
C LEU A 6 14.47 18.63 -5.16
N THR A 7 14.24 18.63 -3.84
CA THR A 7 15.19 18.10 -2.87
C THR A 7 15.40 16.61 -3.15
N PRO A 8 16.65 16.13 -3.32
CA PRO A 8 16.89 14.71 -3.55
C PRO A 8 16.40 13.85 -2.38
N SER A 9 15.72 12.75 -2.68
CA SER A 9 15.31 11.76 -1.68
C SER A 9 16.52 11.04 -1.07
N GLN A 10 16.32 10.46 0.11
CA GLN A 10 17.25 9.55 0.76
C GLN A 10 16.46 8.38 1.35
N THR A 11 17.16 7.29 1.65
CA THR A 11 16.55 6.16 2.36
C THR A 11 16.08 6.58 3.75
N LEU A 12 14.95 6.00 4.18
CA LEU A 12 14.46 6.10 5.55
C LEU A 12 15.47 5.51 6.56
N GLY A 13 16.29 4.55 6.12
CA GLY A 13 17.22 3.82 6.96
C GLY A 13 16.51 2.85 7.92
N PRO A 14 17.27 2.10 8.74
CA PRO A 14 16.70 1.08 9.63
C PRO A 14 16.24 1.63 10.99
N PHE A 15 16.52 2.90 11.30
CA PHE A 15 16.36 3.46 12.64
C PHE A 15 15.30 4.55 12.72
N TYR A 16 14.23 4.48 11.92
CA TYR A 16 13.14 5.45 11.98
C TYR A 16 12.18 5.25 13.18
N GLY A 17 12.27 4.10 13.85
CA GLY A 17 11.37 3.68 14.94
C GLY A 17 11.26 4.63 16.13
N PHE A 18 12.19 5.58 16.29
CA PHE A 18 12.08 6.62 17.32
C PHE A 18 11.14 7.77 16.94
N ALA A 19 10.77 7.87 15.66
CA ALA A 19 9.94 8.95 15.11
C ALA A 19 8.63 8.44 14.49
N LEU A 20 8.64 7.26 13.88
CA LEU A 20 7.50 6.68 13.17
C LEU A 20 7.45 5.15 13.36
N PRO A 21 6.27 4.53 13.25
CA PRO A 21 4.95 5.15 13.25
C PRO A 21 4.55 5.64 14.67
N TYR A 22 3.50 6.45 14.77
CA TYR A 22 2.90 6.79 16.06
C TYR A 22 1.99 5.65 16.58
N GLU A 23 1.56 5.75 17.84
CA GLU A 23 0.54 4.86 18.39
C GLU A 23 -0.76 4.99 17.58
N ASP A 24 -1.40 3.86 17.29
CA ASP A 24 -2.63 3.74 16.48
C ASP A 24 -2.52 4.19 15.00
N ASP A 25 -1.34 4.53 14.46
CA ASP A 25 -1.16 4.97 13.05
C ASP A 25 -1.64 3.92 12.02
N SER A 26 -1.71 2.64 12.40
CA SER A 26 -2.21 1.57 11.54
C SER A 26 -3.72 1.38 11.61
N ILE A 27 -4.43 2.11 12.47
CA ILE A 27 -5.88 2.12 12.60
C ILE A 27 -6.42 3.34 11.85
N ILE A 28 -6.79 3.15 10.58
CA ILE A 28 -7.30 4.22 9.70
C ILE A 28 -8.64 4.74 10.17
N VAL A 29 -9.49 3.83 10.66
CA VAL A 29 -10.77 4.11 11.30
C VAL A 29 -11.04 3.08 12.38
N ARG A 30 -11.48 3.52 13.56
CA ARG A 30 -11.60 2.68 14.76
C ARG A 30 -12.66 1.59 14.63
N ASP A 31 -13.75 1.88 13.93
CA ASP A 31 -14.84 0.94 13.65
C ASP A 31 -14.66 0.23 12.29
N GLY A 32 -13.42 0.15 11.80
CA GLY A 32 -13.09 -0.52 10.55
C GLY A 32 -13.34 -2.03 10.62
N ASP A 33 -13.95 -2.58 9.57
CA ASP A 33 -14.31 -4.00 9.42
C ASP A 33 -13.37 -4.77 8.49
N LEU A 34 -12.36 -4.11 7.93
CA LEU A 34 -11.39 -4.68 7.03
C LEU A 34 -9.99 -4.67 7.67
N HIS A 35 -9.41 -5.87 7.84
CA HIS A 35 -8.01 -6.02 8.18
C HIS A 35 -7.17 -6.27 6.93
N VAL A 36 -6.18 -5.42 6.69
CA VAL A 36 -5.23 -5.58 5.59
C VAL A 36 -3.90 -6.00 6.17
N THR A 37 -3.45 -7.19 5.83
CA THR A 37 -2.21 -7.77 6.35
C THR A 37 -1.25 -8.11 5.22
N GLY A 38 0.02 -8.24 5.51
CA GLY A 38 0.99 -8.65 4.51
C GLY A 38 2.40 -8.73 5.05
N SER A 39 3.31 -9.20 4.21
CA SER A 39 4.74 -9.19 4.47
C SER A 39 5.50 -8.53 3.33
N VAL A 40 6.67 -7.97 3.65
CA VAL A 40 7.59 -7.40 2.65
C VAL A 40 8.76 -8.35 2.44
N TYR A 41 9.07 -8.66 1.18
CA TYR A 41 10.15 -9.56 0.79
C TYR A 41 11.18 -8.86 -0.09
N ASP A 42 12.47 -9.16 0.14
CA ASP A 42 13.57 -8.72 -0.73
C ASP A 42 13.77 -9.65 -1.95
N GLY A 43 14.77 -9.34 -2.78
CA GLY A 43 15.10 -10.12 -3.98
C GLY A 43 15.66 -11.53 -3.73
N ALA A 44 16.04 -11.84 -2.49
CA ALA A 44 16.41 -13.19 -2.07
C ALA A 44 15.23 -13.95 -1.46
N GLY A 45 14.03 -13.34 -1.44
CA GLY A 45 12.83 -13.91 -0.82
C GLY A 45 12.85 -13.86 0.71
N GLN A 46 13.75 -13.07 1.31
CA GLN A 46 13.83 -12.89 2.76
C GLN A 46 12.87 -11.78 3.20
N LEU A 47 12.33 -11.94 4.41
CA LEU A 47 11.48 -10.92 5.02
C LEU A 47 12.29 -9.65 5.32
N VAL A 48 11.70 -8.50 5.04
CA VAL A 48 12.26 -7.17 5.35
C VAL A 48 11.66 -6.71 6.69
N PRO A 49 12.40 -6.74 7.81
CA PRO A 49 11.88 -6.41 9.13
C PRO A 49 11.88 -4.91 9.43
N ASP A 50 12.41 -4.08 8.54
CA ASP A 50 12.60 -2.64 8.71
C ASP A 50 11.91 -1.82 7.60
N ALA A 51 10.82 -2.33 7.03
CA ALA A 51 10.01 -1.57 6.09
C ALA A 51 8.94 -0.72 6.81
N LEU A 52 8.68 0.49 6.29
CA LEU A 52 7.56 1.34 6.70
C LEU A 52 6.59 1.44 5.54
N ILE A 53 5.37 0.95 5.76
CA ILE A 53 4.27 1.00 4.81
C ILE A 53 3.39 2.18 5.16
N GLU A 54 3.11 3.03 4.19
CA GLU A 54 2.07 4.06 4.30
C GLU A 54 0.92 3.69 3.37
N ILE A 55 -0.31 3.89 3.82
CA ILE A 55 -1.50 3.75 2.97
C ILE A 55 -2.28 5.05 2.92
N LEU A 56 -2.89 5.32 1.76
CA LEU A 56 -3.85 6.39 1.55
C LEU A 56 -5.05 5.85 0.78
N GLN A 57 -6.26 6.13 1.27
CA GLN A 57 -7.51 5.69 0.66
C GLN A 57 -8.66 6.68 0.91
N PRO A 58 -9.71 6.68 0.07
CA PRO A 58 -10.98 7.31 0.39
C PRO A 58 -11.78 6.47 1.42
N ASP A 59 -12.86 7.07 1.95
CA ASP A 59 -13.87 6.33 2.72
C ASP A 59 -14.59 5.28 1.86
N GLY A 60 -15.46 4.46 2.47
CA GLY A 60 -16.27 3.46 1.76
C GLY A 60 -17.23 4.01 0.70
N ARG A 61 -17.33 5.35 0.55
CA ARG A 61 -18.13 6.04 -0.47
C ARG A 61 -17.25 6.77 -1.50
N GLY A 62 -15.94 6.54 -1.50
CA GLY A 62 -15.03 7.15 -2.47
C GLY A 62 -14.62 8.59 -2.14
N ARG A 63 -14.85 9.08 -0.91
CA ARG A 63 -14.54 10.45 -0.51
C ARG A 63 -13.25 10.53 0.30
N PHE A 64 -12.31 11.36 -0.15
CA PHE A 64 -11.18 11.81 0.67
C PHE A 64 -11.62 12.92 1.63
N HIS A 65 -10.96 13.03 2.78
CA HIS A 65 -11.24 14.03 3.81
C HIS A 65 -12.69 14.02 4.32
N ALA A 66 -13.32 12.85 4.35
CA ALA A 66 -14.63 12.70 4.96
C ALA A 66 -14.55 12.91 6.48
N GLU A 67 -15.60 13.49 7.06
CA GLU A 67 -15.67 13.74 8.50
C GLU A 67 -15.54 12.41 9.27
N GLY A 68 -14.59 12.35 10.21
CA GLY A 68 -14.31 11.16 11.01
C GLY A 68 -13.53 10.05 10.27
N PHE A 69 -13.04 10.29 9.05
CA PHE A 69 -12.24 9.33 8.30
C PHE A 69 -10.92 9.96 7.85
N HIS A 70 -9.81 9.52 8.44
CA HIS A 70 -8.49 10.06 8.13
C HIS A 70 -7.95 9.57 6.78
N GLY A 71 -8.25 8.31 6.42
CA GLY A 71 -7.86 7.70 5.15
C GLY A 71 -6.35 7.47 4.97
N PHE A 72 -5.53 7.92 5.90
CA PHE A 72 -4.08 7.77 5.90
C PHE A 72 -3.64 6.97 7.13
N GLY A 73 -2.61 6.14 6.97
CA GLY A 73 -1.96 5.49 8.10
C GLY A 73 -0.60 4.91 7.76
N ARG A 74 0.09 4.48 8.81
CA ARG A 74 1.45 3.94 8.74
C ARG A 74 1.57 2.66 9.54
N CYS A 75 2.35 1.72 9.03
CA CYS A 75 2.69 0.50 9.75
C CYS A 75 4.14 0.14 9.46
N SER A 76 4.94 0.00 10.52
CA SER A 76 6.26 -0.61 10.42
C SER A 76 6.10 -2.13 10.39
N THR A 77 6.87 -2.82 9.55
CA THR A 77 6.97 -4.27 9.64
C THR A 77 7.52 -4.66 11.00
N ARG A 78 6.90 -5.66 11.64
CA ARG A 78 7.41 -6.26 12.88
C ARG A 78 8.72 -7.03 12.61
N PRO A 79 9.47 -7.49 13.64
CA PRO A 79 10.65 -8.33 13.43
C PRO A 79 10.38 -9.59 12.58
N GLU A 80 9.14 -10.06 12.56
CA GLU A 80 8.68 -11.16 11.72
C GLU A 80 8.39 -10.73 10.27
N GLY A 81 8.61 -9.48 9.88
CA GLY A 81 8.40 -8.94 8.53
C GLY A 81 6.95 -8.59 8.15
N HIS A 82 6.02 -8.65 9.12
CA HIS A 82 4.58 -8.48 8.88
C HIS A 82 4.10 -7.06 9.17
N PHE A 83 3.18 -6.55 8.36
CA PHE A 83 2.41 -5.33 8.62
C PHE A 83 0.91 -5.63 8.69
N ALA A 84 0.17 -4.78 9.39
CA ALA A 84 -1.28 -4.89 9.51
C ALA A 84 -1.93 -3.52 9.67
N PHE A 85 -3.05 -3.31 8.97
CA PHE A 85 -3.90 -2.13 9.06
C PHE A 85 -5.34 -2.52 9.40
N THR A 86 -6.04 -1.66 10.12
CA THR A 86 -7.49 -1.75 10.34
C THR A 86 -8.16 -0.57 9.64
N THR A 87 -9.07 -0.87 8.71
CA THR A 87 -9.73 0.14 7.87
C THR A 87 -11.11 -0.35 7.41
N VAL A 88 -11.71 0.32 6.43
CA VAL A 88 -12.86 -0.15 5.65
C VAL A 88 -12.45 -0.33 4.20
N LYS A 89 -13.16 -1.19 3.45
CA LYS A 89 -12.98 -1.26 2.00
C LYS A 89 -13.30 0.12 1.37
N PRO A 90 -12.38 0.73 0.60
CA PRO A 90 -12.63 2.02 -0.02
C PRO A 90 -13.74 1.92 -1.08
N GLY A 91 -14.52 3.00 -1.23
CA GLY A 91 -15.35 3.16 -2.42
C GLY A 91 -14.50 3.62 -3.62
N PRO A 92 -14.99 3.44 -4.86
CA PRO A 92 -14.33 3.98 -6.04
C PRO A 92 -14.33 5.52 -6.01
N VAL A 93 -13.23 6.15 -6.38
CA VAL A 93 -13.07 7.62 -6.36
C VAL A 93 -13.81 8.27 -7.54
N ALA A 94 -13.83 7.59 -8.69
CA ALA A 94 -14.49 8.04 -9.90
C ALA A 94 -15.14 6.86 -10.63
N GLU A 95 -16.05 7.16 -11.55
CA GLU A 95 -16.67 6.16 -12.42
C GLU A 95 -15.59 5.45 -13.26
N GLY A 96 -15.60 4.12 -13.25
CA GLY A 96 -14.62 3.29 -13.95
C GLY A 96 -13.30 3.05 -13.20
N GLU A 97 -13.13 3.59 -11.98
CA GLU A 97 -12.02 3.19 -11.09
C GLU A 97 -12.44 2.03 -10.19
N ALA A 98 -11.55 1.04 -10.04
CA ALA A 98 -11.76 -0.02 -9.08
C ALA A 98 -11.36 0.43 -7.66
N PRO A 99 -12.05 -0.07 -6.61
CA PRO A 99 -11.60 0.10 -5.23
C PRO A 99 -10.15 -0.31 -5.04
N HIS A 100 -9.34 0.57 -4.45
CA HIS A 100 -7.93 0.30 -4.19
C HIS A 100 -7.40 1.11 -3.01
N LEU A 101 -6.31 0.62 -2.42
CA LEU A 101 -5.45 1.38 -1.52
C LEU A 101 -4.25 1.90 -2.30
N ALA A 102 -3.90 3.17 -2.15
CA ALA A 102 -2.58 3.66 -2.56
C ALA A 102 -1.59 3.28 -1.45
N VAL A 103 -0.46 2.68 -1.84
CA VAL A 103 0.54 2.16 -0.89
C VAL A 103 1.90 2.75 -1.22
N ILE A 104 2.62 3.23 -0.20
CA ILE A 104 3.99 3.70 -0.31
C ILE A 104 4.88 2.82 0.56
N VAL A 105 5.95 2.29 -0.04
CA VAL A 105 6.90 1.40 0.62
C VAL A 105 8.22 2.12 0.84
N HIS A 106 8.62 2.22 2.09
CA HIS A 106 9.96 2.63 2.51
C HIS A 106 10.68 1.45 3.13
N ALA A 107 11.99 1.36 2.95
CA ALA A 107 12.85 0.39 3.64
C ALA A 107 14.30 0.86 3.60
N ARG A 108 15.14 0.27 4.45
CA ARG A 108 16.59 0.41 4.30
C ARG A 108 17.01 -0.08 2.91
N GLY A 109 17.87 0.69 2.25
CA GLY A 109 18.37 0.38 0.90
C GLY A 109 17.50 0.91 -0.25
N LEU A 110 16.25 1.30 0.02
CA LEU A 110 15.43 2.05 -0.93
C LEU A 110 15.78 3.55 -0.84
N LEU A 111 16.45 4.07 -1.87
CA LEU A 111 16.82 5.50 -1.96
C LEU A 111 15.61 6.40 -2.29
N LEU A 112 14.66 5.83 -3.01
CA LEU A 112 13.36 6.39 -3.32
C LEU A 112 12.30 5.41 -2.81
N HIS A 113 11.24 5.93 -2.22
CA HIS A 113 10.09 5.11 -1.87
C HIS A 113 9.42 4.57 -3.12
N LEU A 114 8.72 3.45 -2.97
CA LEU A 114 8.05 2.79 -4.08
C LEU A 114 6.54 2.97 -3.94
N HIS A 115 5.89 3.45 -4.99
CA HIS A 115 4.43 3.56 -5.05
C HIS A 115 3.84 2.28 -5.64
N THR A 116 2.80 1.74 -5.01
CA THR A 116 2.00 0.64 -5.58
C THR A 116 0.52 0.85 -5.22
N ARG A 117 -0.33 -0.06 -5.68
CA ARG A 117 -1.76 -0.11 -5.33
C ARG A 117 -2.12 -1.52 -4.91
N MET A 118 -2.99 -1.63 -3.91
CA MET A 118 -3.65 -2.89 -3.58
C MET A 118 -5.11 -2.79 -4.04
N TYR A 119 -5.46 -3.57 -5.05
CA TYR A 119 -6.83 -3.83 -5.50
C TYR A 119 -7.40 -5.05 -4.77
N PHE A 120 -8.70 -5.28 -4.89
CA PHE A 120 -9.38 -6.36 -4.16
C PHE A 120 -9.80 -7.51 -5.09
N ALA A 121 -9.55 -8.75 -4.70
CA ALA A 121 -9.85 -9.93 -5.52
C ALA A 121 -11.34 -10.11 -5.86
N ASP A 122 -12.24 -9.65 -4.97
CA ASP A 122 -13.69 -9.74 -5.14
C ASP A 122 -14.26 -8.67 -6.11
N GLU A 123 -13.47 -7.67 -6.49
CA GLU A 123 -13.87 -6.60 -7.42
C GLU A 123 -13.57 -6.96 -8.89
N THR A 124 -13.89 -8.19 -9.31
CA THR A 124 -13.46 -8.71 -10.64
C THR A 124 -13.91 -7.83 -11.81
N GLU A 125 -15.16 -7.37 -11.83
CA GLU A 125 -15.69 -6.53 -12.91
C GLU A 125 -15.07 -5.12 -12.92
N ALA A 126 -14.94 -4.50 -11.75
CA ALA A 126 -14.31 -3.18 -11.63
C ALA A 126 -12.82 -3.25 -12.01
N ASN A 127 -12.09 -4.24 -11.51
CA ASN A 127 -10.68 -4.47 -11.84
C ASN A 127 -10.46 -4.67 -13.35
N ALA A 128 -11.38 -5.36 -14.03
CA ALA A 128 -11.28 -5.59 -15.47
C ALA A 128 -11.39 -4.31 -16.31
N THR A 129 -12.00 -3.25 -15.76
CA THR A 129 -12.24 -1.98 -16.48
C THR A 129 -11.37 -0.83 -15.99
N ASP A 130 -10.73 -0.94 -14.82
CA ASP A 130 -9.84 0.07 -14.25
C ASP A 130 -8.69 0.43 -15.19
N LEU A 131 -8.55 1.71 -15.51
CA LEU A 131 -7.58 2.17 -16.50
C LEU A 131 -6.13 2.04 -16.01
N VAL A 132 -5.88 2.19 -14.71
CA VAL A 132 -4.52 2.11 -14.15
C VAL A 132 -4.09 0.65 -14.10
N LEU A 133 -4.95 -0.26 -13.64
CA LEU A 133 -4.67 -1.69 -13.64
C LEU A 133 -4.54 -2.23 -15.07
N ASN A 134 -5.33 -1.73 -16.02
CA ASN A 134 -5.22 -2.13 -17.42
C ASN A 134 -3.95 -1.61 -18.12
N ALA A 135 -3.31 -0.55 -17.61
CA ALA A 135 -2.01 -0.09 -18.11
C ALA A 135 -0.86 -1.05 -17.73
N VAL A 136 -1.06 -1.89 -16.71
CA VAL A 136 -0.10 -2.92 -16.30
C VAL A 136 -0.18 -4.12 -17.25
N PRO A 137 0.96 -4.72 -17.67
CA PRO A 137 0.96 -5.95 -18.45
C PRO A 137 0.13 -7.05 -17.76
N GLU A 138 -0.73 -7.72 -18.51
CA GLU A 138 -1.71 -8.69 -17.99
C GLU A 138 -1.10 -9.70 -17.00
N GLN A 139 0.04 -10.28 -17.38
CA GLN A 139 0.76 -11.27 -16.58
C GLN A 139 1.36 -10.76 -15.26
N ARG A 140 1.28 -9.46 -14.98
CA ARG A 140 1.75 -8.84 -13.73
C ARG A 140 0.62 -8.28 -12.86
N ARG A 141 -0.60 -8.16 -13.39
CA ARG A 141 -1.73 -7.52 -12.68
C ARG A 141 -2.07 -8.22 -11.37
N HIS A 142 -1.88 -9.55 -11.30
CA HIS A 142 -2.11 -10.34 -10.10
C HIS A 142 -1.25 -9.88 -8.91
N THR A 143 -0.07 -9.29 -9.17
CA THR A 143 0.81 -8.77 -8.11
C THR A 143 0.27 -7.55 -7.38
N LEU A 144 -0.84 -6.97 -7.86
CA LEU A 144 -1.54 -5.83 -7.27
C LEU A 144 -2.87 -6.23 -6.60
N ILE A 145 -3.23 -7.52 -6.61
CA ILE A 145 -4.51 -8.01 -6.09
C ILE A 145 -4.30 -8.55 -4.68
N GLY A 146 -4.97 -7.95 -3.70
CA GLY A 146 -5.05 -8.49 -2.35
C GLY A 146 -5.95 -9.72 -2.31
N GLU A 147 -5.43 -10.81 -1.74
CA GLU A 147 -6.13 -12.09 -1.60
C GLU A 147 -7.09 -12.05 -0.40
N ALA A 148 -8.33 -12.50 -0.59
CA ALA A 148 -9.27 -12.65 0.51
C ALA A 148 -8.80 -13.72 1.50
N THR A 149 -8.96 -13.44 2.79
CA THR A 149 -8.69 -14.34 3.91
C THR A 149 -9.92 -14.42 4.81
N GLU A 150 -9.92 -15.31 5.81
CA GLU A 150 -11.06 -15.44 6.75
C GLU A 150 -11.35 -14.13 7.50
N ASP A 151 -10.30 -13.36 7.83
CA ASP A 151 -10.39 -12.17 8.67
C ASP A 151 -10.11 -10.85 7.92
N GLY A 152 -10.02 -10.86 6.59
CA GLY A 152 -9.72 -9.65 5.82
C GLY A 152 -9.01 -9.93 4.49
N VAL A 153 -7.98 -9.15 4.18
CA VAL A 153 -7.24 -9.23 2.92
C VAL A 153 -5.74 -9.33 3.18
N ARG A 154 -5.06 -10.22 2.46
CA ARG A 154 -3.60 -10.37 2.46
C ARG A 154 -3.01 -9.75 1.20
N PHE A 155 -1.99 -8.91 1.38
CA PHE A 155 -1.24 -8.29 0.29
C PHE A 155 0.26 -8.34 0.60
N ASP A 156 0.94 -9.33 0.03
CA ASP A 156 2.40 -9.45 0.16
C ASP A 156 3.11 -8.58 -0.87
N ILE A 157 4.14 -7.87 -0.44
CA ILE A 157 4.94 -6.97 -1.28
C ILE A 157 6.30 -7.61 -1.55
N ARG A 158 6.64 -7.79 -2.83
CA ARG A 158 7.93 -8.34 -3.27
C ARG A 158 8.71 -7.26 -3.98
N LEU A 159 9.83 -6.83 -3.38
CA LEU A 159 10.63 -5.71 -3.88
C LEU A 159 11.41 -6.04 -5.15
N GLN A 160 11.72 -7.32 -5.38
CA GLN A 160 12.46 -7.79 -6.54
C GLN A 160 12.21 -9.29 -6.76
N GLY A 161 12.38 -9.76 -8.00
CA GLY A 161 12.48 -11.19 -8.33
C GLY A 161 11.21 -11.78 -8.94
N GLU A 162 10.98 -13.07 -8.71
CA GLU A 162 9.76 -13.73 -9.20
C GLU A 162 8.53 -13.14 -8.51
N ASN A 163 7.51 -12.80 -9.30
CA ASN A 163 6.31 -12.10 -8.83
C ASN A 163 6.60 -10.75 -8.15
N GLU A 164 7.66 -10.05 -8.57
CA GLU A 164 7.92 -8.66 -8.16
C GLU A 164 6.66 -7.81 -8.29
N THR A 165 6.27 -7.17 -7.18
CA THR A 165 5.10 -6.27 -7.12
C THR A 165 5.28 -5.14 -8.13
N VAL A 166 4.22 -4.81 -8.86
CA VAL A 166 4.26 -3.66 -9.77
C VAL A 166 4.36 -2.37 -8.95
N PHE A 167 5.32 -1.52 -9.31
CA PHE A 167 5.48 -0.19 -8.73
C PHE A 167 5.28 0.87 -9.81
N PHE A 168 4.74 2.02 -9.43
CA PHE A 168 4.40 3.14 -10.30
C PHE A 168 5.39 4.30 -10.13
N ASP A 169 5.61 5.02 -11.23
CA ASP A 169 6.27 6.34 -11.23
C ASP A 169 5.18 7.40 -11.32
N VAL A 170 5.17 8.35 -10.38
CA VAL A 170 4.08 9.33 -10.15
C VAL A 170 4.59 10.75 -9.96
#